data_AF-A0A537GAJ7-F1
#
_entry.id   AF-A0A537GAJ7-F1
#
_cell.length_a   1.000
_cell.length_b   1.000
_cell.length_c   1.000
_cell.angle_alpha   90.00
_cell.angle_beta   90.00
_cell.angle_gamma   90.00
#
_symmetry.space_group_name_H-M   'P 1'
#
loop_
_entity.id
_entity.type
_entity.pdbx_description
1 polymer ?
#
loop_
_entity_poly.entity_id
_entity_poly.type
_entity_poly.pdbx_seq_one_letter_code
_entity_poly.pdbx_strand_id
1 'polypeptide(L)'
;FGIAIFVFSPIAGRLSNRYGPKRIVTTGMIMETIALFTLFMITGDSTPLYYFTPVFAFFGAGFGLSLPQLTNTVLASVPFQKAGVAAAANNTIRQISAAFGVAVLGAVMVAQISAVGQADLAVSSLPLAIKESLGRLLSSGLTGGTAPALPANVSSATLLIVHGIIADAITQGARWA
;
A
#
# COMPACT_ATOMS: atom_id res chain seq x y z
N PHE A 1 -2.00 -10.97 -11.79
CA PHE A 1 -2.24 -11.91 -10.67
C PHE A 1 -3.66 -12.51 -10.65
N GLY A 2 -4.70 -11.81 -11.13
CA GLY A 2 -6.08 -12.36 -11.14
C GLY A 2 -6.22 -13.72 -11.85
N ILE A 3 -5.47 -13.95 -12.93
CA ILE A 3 -5.40 -15.26 -13.61
C ILE A 3 -4.88 -16.35 -12.68
N ALA A 4 -3.84 -16.08 -11.88
CA ALA A 4 -3.31 -17.03 -10.92
C ALA A 4 -4.35 -17.35 -9.83
N ILE A 5 -5.05 -16.34 -9.30
CA ILE A 5 -6.15 -16.57 -8.34
C ILE A 5 -7.21 -17.48 -8.95
N PHE A 6 -7.63 -17.21 -10.20
CA PHE A 6 -8.64 -18.01 -10.89
C PHE A 6 -8.21 -19.47 -11.07
N VAL A 7 -6.94 -19.73 -11.38
CA VAL A 7 -6.41 -21.09 -11.57
C VAL A 7 -6.22 -21.82 -10.24
N PHE A 8 -5.72 -21.14 -9.20
CA PHE A 8 -5.38 -21.78 -7.93
C PHE A 8 -6.57 -21.90 -6.96
N SER A 9 -7.61 -21.08 -7.10
CA SER A 9 -8.80 -21.12 -6.23
C SER A 9 -9.56 -22.46 -6.26
N PRO A 10 -9.83 -23.09 -7.42
CA PRO A 10 -10.44 -24.43 -7.47
C PRO A 10 -9.53 -25.53 -6.89
N ILE A 11 -8.21 -25.36 -7.05
CA ILE A 11 -7.20 -26.30 -6.54
C ILE A 11 -7.19 -26.28 -5.02
N ALA A 12 -7.37 -25.10 -4.41
CA ALA A 12 -7.43 -24.92 -2.97
C ALA A 12 -8.48 -25.83 -2.30
N GLY A 13 -9.68 -25.95 -2.89
CA GLY A 13 -10.74 -26.83 -2.38
C GLY A 13 -10.34 -28.31 -2.38
N ARG A 14 -9.74 -28.79 -3.47
CA ARG A 14 -9.27 -30.18 -3.59
C ARG A 14 -8.11 -30.48 -2.63
N LEU A 15 -7.17 -29.56 -2.50
CA LEU A 15 -6.03 -29.69 -1.59
C LEU A 15 -6.46 -29.62 -0.12
N SER A 16 -7.41 -28.75 0.21
CA SER A 16 -7.99 -28.62 1.55
C SER A 16 -8.65 -29.92 2.02
N ASN A 17 -9.41 -30.58 1.13
CA ASN A 17 -10.03 -31.88 1.45
C ASN A 17 -9.01 -33.00 1.70
N ARG A 18 -7.81 -32.93 1.09
CA ARG A 18 -6.78 -33.96 1.21
C ARG A 18 -5.80 -33.72 2.36
N TYR A 19 -5.42 -32.48 2.62
CA TYR A 19 -4.36 -32.12 3.58
C TYR A 19 -4.87 -31.32 4.79
N GLY A 20 -6.15 -30.94 4.79
CA GLY A 20 -6.79 -30.13 5.81
C GLY A 20 -6.69 -28.63 5.53
N PRO A 21 -7.74 -27.85 5.83
CA PRO A 21 -7.83 -26.41 5.51
C PRO A 21 -6.72 -25.58 6.17
N LYS A 22 -6.37 -25.90 7.42
CA LYS A 22 -5.35 -25.15 8.17
C LYS A 22 -3.99 -25.15 7.47
N ARG A 23 -3.54 -26.31 6.96
CA ARG A 23 -2.23 -26.43 6.30
C ARG A 23 -2.19 -25.63 5.00
N ILE A 24 -3.26 -25.70 4.20
CA ILE A 24 -3.34 -24.98 2.93
C ILE A 24 -3.35 -23.46 3.13
N VAL A 25 -4.10 -22.97 4.13
CA VAL A 25 -4.09 -21.54 4.48
C VAL A 25 -2.70 -21.11 4.92
N THR A 26 -2.03 -21.86 5.81
CA THR A 26 -0.67 -21.51 6.26
C THR A 26 0.32 -21.48 5.10
N THR A 27 0.28 -22.44 4.17
CA THR A 27 1.14 -22.43 2.99
C THR A 27 0.86 -21.21 2.09
N GLY A 28 -0.41 -20.87 1.86
CA GLY A 28 -0.80 -19.67 1.11
C GLY A 28 -0.26 -18.38 1.76
N MET A 29 -0.40 -18.24 3.08
CA MET A 29 0.14 -17.07 3.80
C MET A 29 1.67 -16.99 3.75
N ILE A 30 2.37 -18.12 3.81
CA ILE A 30 3.84 -18.13 3.65
C ILE A 30 4.22 -17.69 2.23
N MET A 31 3.51 -18.17 1.21
CA MET A 31 3.74 -17.74 -0.18
C MET A 31 3.51 -16.24 -0.36
N GLU A 32 2.42 -15.70 0.20
CA GLU A 32 2.12 -14.26 0.17
C GLU A 32 3.23 -13.44 0.84
N THR A 33 3.70 -13.85 2.03
CA THR A 33 4.81 -13.19 2.73
C THR A 33 6.10 -13.20 1.92
N ILE A 34 6.46 -14.34 1.32
CA ILE A 34 7.65 -14.44 0.46
C ILE A 34 7.51 -13.54 -0.76
N ALA A 35 6.31 -13.49 -1.37
CA ALA A 35 6.05 -12.63 -2.52
C ALA A 35 6.20 -11.15 -2.16
N LEU A 36 5.61 -10.70 -1.05
CA LEU A 36 5.70 -9.32 -0.57
C LEU A 36 7.14 -8.94 -0.21
N PHE A 37 7.88 -9.84 0.46
CA PHE A 37 9.30 -9.63 0.76
C PHE A 37 10.15 -9.54 -0.51
N THR A 38 9.88 -10.39 -1.50
CA THR A 38 10.55 -10.32 -2.80
C THR A 38 10.23 -9.01 -3.51
N LEU A 39 8.98 -8.56 -3.45
CA LEU A 39 8.54 -7.30 -4.02
C LEU A 39 9.31 -6.13 -3.39
N PHE A 40 9.44 -6.11 -2.07
CA PHE A 40 10.23 -5.13 -1.33
C PHE A 40 11.70 -5.11 -1.79
N MET A 41 12.32 -6.28 -1.98
CA MET A 41 13.72 -6.40 -2.43
C MET A 41 13.95 -5.92 -3.87
N ILE A 42 13.00 -6.13 -4.78
CA ILE A 42 13.15 -5.78 -6.20
C ILE A 42 12.66 -4.36 -6.55
N THR A 43 12.04 -3.66 -5.60
CA THR A 43 11.53 -2.29 -5.82
C THR A 43 12.71 -1.32 -5.84
N GLY A 44 13.15 -0.95 -7.05
CA GLY A 44 14.25 0.00 -7.30
C GLY A 44 14.14 0.65 -8.68
N ASP A 45 14.87 1.75 -8.88
CA ASP A 45 14.68 2.74 -9.96
C ASP A 45 14.89 2.19 -11.39
N SER A 46 15.40 0.97 -11.52
CA SER A 46 15.74 0.38 -12.82
C SER A 46 15.15 -1.02 -13.03
N THR A 47 14.24 -1.48 -12.17
CA THR A 47 13.67 -2.83 -12.31
C THR A 47 12.61 -2.85 -13.41
N PRO A 48 12.82 -3.61 -14.49
CA PRO A 48 11.83 -3.70 -15.55
C PRO A 48 10.52 -4.33 -15.09
N LEU A 49 9.39 -3.84 -15.62
CA LEU A 49 8.03 -4.30 -15.28
C LEU A 49 7.83 -5.82 -15.39
N TYR A 50 8.58 -6.49 -16.27
CA TYR A 50 8.47 -7.93 -16.46
C TYR A 50 8.94 -8.74 -15.23
N TYR A 51 9.83 -8.23 -14.38
CA TYR A 51 10.25 -8.91 -13.15
C TYR A 51 9.16 -8.98 -12.08
N PHE A 52 8.21 -8.05 -12.09
CA PHE A 52 7.10 -8.03 -11.15
C PHE A 52 6.03 -9.07 -11.49
N THR A 53 5.91 -9.43 -12.77
CA THR A 53 4.90 -10.37 -13.28
C THR A 53 4.95 -11.75 -12.59
N PRO A 54 6.11 -12.44 -12.50
CA PRO A 54 6.19 -13.72 -11.80
C PRO A 54 5.94 -13.59 -10.29
N VAL A 55 6.38 -12.50 -9.65
CA VAL A 55 6.14 -12.25 -8.22
C VAL A 55 4.64 -12.05 -7.95
N PHE A 56 3.95 -11.28 -8.78
CA PHE A 56 2.51 -11.11 -8.71
C PHE A 56 1.74 -12.40 -9.02
N ALA A 57 2.23 -13.23 -9.94
CA ALA A 57 1.64 -14.55 -10.19
C ALA A 57 1.77 -15.46 -8.96
N PHE A 58 2.93 -15.45 -8.30
CA PHE A 58 3.19 -16.21 -7.08
C PHE A 58 2.34 -15.71 -5.90
N PHE A 59 2.23 -14.39 -5.72
CA PHE A 59 1.30 -13.78 -4.76
C PHE A 59 -0.15 -14.22 -5.03
N GLY A 60 -0.60 -14.14 -6.29
CA GLY A 60 -1.95 -14.55 -6.69
C GLY A 60 -2.22 -16.03 -6.47
N ALA A 61 -1.20 -16.90 -6.59
CA ALA A 61 -1.32 -18.32 -6.26
C ALA A 61 -1.51 -18.52 -4.75
N GLY A 62 -0.70 -17.88 -3.90
CA GLY A 62 -0.86 -17.91 -2.45
C GLY A 62 -2.25 -17.41 -2.01
N PHE A 63 -2.66 -16.28 -2.56
CA PHE A 63 -3.96 -15.65 -2.32
C PHE A 63 -5.15 -16.51 -2.77
N GLY A 64 -5.01 -17.20 -3.92
CA GLY A 64 -6.01 -18.15 -4.40
C GLY A 64 -6.16 -19.39 -3.50
N LEU A 65 -5.09 -19.78 -2.78
CA LEU A 65 -5.11 -20.90 -1.84
C LEU A 65 -5.70 -20.53 -0.47
N SER A 66 -5.44 -19.31 0.01
CA SER A 66 -5.79 -18.84 1.35
C SER A 66 -7.22 -18.30 1.45
N LEU A 67 -7.60 -17.34 0.59
CA LEU A 67 -8.82 -16.55 0.71
C LEU A 67 -10.12 -17.39 0.71
N PRO A 68 -10.29 -18.41 -0.16
CA PRO A 68 -11.52 -19.22 -0.18
C PRO A 68 -11.70 -20.04 1.09
N GLN A 69 -10.61 -20.56 1.66
CA GLN A 69 -10.66 -21.39 2.85
C GLN A 69 -10.95 -20.58 4.11
N LEU A 70 -10.42 -19.36 4.19
CA LEU A 70 -10.70 -18.44 5.29
C LEU A 70 -12.21 -18.13 5.37
N THR A 71 -12.80 -17.81 4.21
CA THR A 71 -14.23 -17.52 4.09
C THR A 71 -15.10 -18.74 4.41
N ASN A 72 -14.75 -19.92 3.88
CA ASN A 72 -15.46 -21.16 4.16
C ASN A 72 -15.40 -21.55 5.65
N THR A 73 -14.25 -21.37 6.30
CA THR A 73 -14.06 -21.71 7.72
C THR A 73 -14.93 -20.82 8.62
N VAL A 74 -14.99 -19.52 8.33
CA VAL A 74 -15.82 -18.57 9.07
C VAL A 74 -17.31 -18.92 8.92
N LEU A 75 -17.77 -19.20 7.70
CA LEU A 75 -19.17 -19.49 7.43
C LEU A 75 -19.61 -20.88 7.92
N ALA A 76 -18.73 -21.88 7.85
CA ALA A 76 -19.01 -23.24 8.35
C ALA A 76 -19.22 -23.29 9.87
N SER A 77 -18.77 -22.26 10.60
CA SER A 77 -18.89 -22.16 12.05
C SER A 77 -20.21 -21.54 12.52
N VAL A 78 -21.09 -21.13 11.59
CA VAL A 78 -22.34 -20.40 11.89
C VAL A 78 -23.57 -21.26 11.55
N PRO A 79 -24.56 -21.38 12.45
CA PRO A 79 -25.83 -22.04 12.15
C PRO A 79 -26.54 -21.38 10.95
N PHE A 80 -27.14 -22.18 10.07
CA PHE A 80 -27.75 -21.70 8.82
C PHE A 80 -28.76 -20.55 9.04
N GLN A 81 -29.52 -20.57 10.14
CA GLN A 81 -30.49 -19.52 10.48
C GLN A 81 -29.84 -18.14 10.74
N LYS A 82 -28.54 -18.10 11.07
CA LYS A 82 -27.76 -16.88 11.32
C LYS A 82 -26.80 -16.52 10.18
N ALA A 83 -26.80 -17.28 9.09
CA ALA A 83 -25.90 -17.08 7.97
C ALA A 83 -26.04 -15.67 7.34
N GLY A 84 -27.25 -15.12 7.28
CA GLY A 84 -27.49 -13.75 6.78
C GLY A 84 -26.84 -12.67 7.66
N VAL A 85 -26.93 -12.81 8.99
CA VAL A 85 -26.30 -11.88 9.95
C VAL A 85 -24.77 -12.01 9.90
N ALA A 86 -24.25 -13.24 9.81
CA ALA A 86 -22.81 -13.47 9.67
C ALA A 86 -22.25 -12.92 8.35
N ALA A 87 -22.98 -13.08 7.23
CA ALA A 87 -22.59 -12.51 5.95
C ALA A 87 -22.59 -10.97 5.97
N ALA A 88 -23.60 -10.35 6.60
CA ALA A 88 -23.65 -8.91 6.78
C ALA A 88 -22.47 -8.39 7.63
N ALA A 89 -22.20 -9.04 8.78
CA ALA A 89 -21.07 -8.68 9.63
C ALA A 89 -19.73 -8.83 8.90
N ASN A 90 -19.54 -9.91 8.15
CA ASN A 90 -18.32 -10.13 7.36
C ASN A 90 -18.12 -9.04 6.29
N ASN A 91 -19.19 -8.62 5.62
CA ASN A 91 -19.11 -7.51 4.65
C ASN A 91 -18.78 -6.18 5.32
N THR A 92 -19.37 -5.87 6.47
CA THR A 92 -19.05 -4.65 7.23
C THR A 92 -17.58 -4.64 7.65
N ILE A 93 -17.07 -5.76 8.18
CA ILE A 93 -15.65 -5.90 8.53
C ILE A 93 -14.77 -5.66 7.30
N ARG A 94 -15.10 -6.25 6.14
CA ARG A 94 -14.35 -6.03 4.90
C ARG A 94 -14.33 -4.57 4.47
N GLN A 95 -15.44 -3.85 4.59
CA GLN A 95 -15.52 -2.43 4.27
C GLN A 95 -14.67 -1.60 5.24
N ILE A 96 -14.74 -1.88 6.55
CA ILE A 96 -13.93 -1.20 7.57
C ILE A 96 -12.44 -1.48 7.33
N SER A 97 -12.04 -2.72 7.09
CA SER A 97 -10.65 -3.09 6.79
C SER A 97 -10.14 -2.42 5.51
N ALA A 98 -10.98 -2.30 4.48
CA ALA A 98 -10.62 -1.60 3.25
C ALA A 98 -10.40 -0.09 3.50
N ALA A 99 -11.33 0.56 4.19
CA ALA A 99 -11.20 1.99 4.53
C ALA A 99 -9.98 2.25 5.43
N PHE A 100 -9.77 1.40 6.43
CA PHE A 100 -8.61 1.48 7.32
C PHE A 100 -7.29 1.29 6.56
N GLY A 101 -7.22 0.31 5.65
CA GLY A 101 -6.03 0.09 4.82
C GLY A 101 -5.67 1.32 3.97
N VAL A 102 -6.66 1.93 3.31
CA VAL A 102 -6.45 3.16 2.53
C VAL A 102 -5.99 4.32 3.42
N ALA A 103 -6.59 4.47 4.61
CA ALA A 103 -6.21 5.53 5.55
C ALA A 103 -4.75 5.38 6.04
N VAL A 104 -4.33 4.16 6.40
CA VAL A 104 -2.96 3.88 6.83
C VAL A 104 -1.97 4.12 5.70
N LEU A 105 -2.23 3.60 4.50
CA LEU A 105 -1.36 3.82 3.33
C LEU A 105 -1.23 5.31 3.00
N GLY A 106 -2.33 6.07 3.04
CA GLY A 106 -2.30 7.52 2.83
C GLY A 106 -1.49 8.26 3.91
N ALA A 107 -1.65 7.88 5.18
CA ALA A 107 -0.89 8.47 6.28
C ALA A 107 0.61 8.20 6.17
N VAL A 108 1.00 6.97 5.83
CA VAL A 108 2.41 6.60 5.61
C VAL A 108 2.98 7.35 4.41
N MET A 109 2.23 7.44 3.31
CA MET A 109 2.65 8.18 2.11
C MET A 109 2.89 9.66 2.42
N VAL A 110 1.95 10.32 3.10
CA VAL A 110 2.13 11.72 3.53
C VAL A 110 3.33 11.87 4.45
N ALA A 111 3.51 10.95 5.40
CA ALA A 111 4.66 10.98 6.32
C ALA A 111 5.99 10.88 5.57
N GLN A 112 6.11 10.00 4.58
CA GLN A 112 7.34 9.83 3.81
C GLN A 112 7.63 11.01 2.87
N ILE A 113 6.60 11.51 2.17
CA ILE A 113 6.75 12.72 1.34
C ILE A 113 7.21 13.91 2.21
N SER A 114 6.59 14.09 3.38
CA SER A 114 6.98 15.15 4.31
C SER A 114 8.40 14.98 4.84
N ALA A 115 8.83 13.74 5.15
CA ALA A 115 10.18 13.46 5.64
C ALA A 115 11.26 13.76 4.58
N VAL A 116 11.09 13.26 3.35
CA VAL A 116 12.02 13.53 2.24
C VAL A 116 12.04 15.02 1.91
N GLY A 117 10.87 15.65 1.76
CA GLY A 117 10.79 17.07 1.43
C GLY A 117 11.43 17.98 2.49
N GLN A 118 11.34 17.63 3.78
CA GLN A 118 12.01 18.38 4.84
C GLN A 118 13.54 18.23 4.77
N ALA A 119 14.04 17.04 4.45
CA ALA A 119 15.47 16.79 4.27
C ALA A 119 16.03 17.62 3.09
N ASP A 120 15.34 17.63 1.96
CA ASP A 120 15.76 18.41 0.79
C ASP A 120 15.71 19.92 1.03
N LEU A 121 14.66 20.40 1.72
CA LEU A 121 14.54 21.81 2.11
C LEU A 121 15.69 22.26 3.01
N ALA A 122 16.12 21.41 3.95
CA ALA A 122 17.21 21.73 4.86
C ALA A 122 18.51 22.05 4.09
N VAL A 123 18.82 21.27 3.05
CA VAL A 123 20.05 21.40 2.24
C VAL A 123 19.92 22.41 1.09
N SER A 124 18.69 22.74 0.67
CA SER A 124 18.44 23.67 -0.44
C SER A 124 18.97 25.09 -0.21
N SER A 125 19.32 25.82 -1.28
CA SER A 125 19.75 27.22 -1.24
C SER A 125 18.59 28.23 -1.23
N LEU A 126 17.40 27.80 -0.79
CA LEU A 126 16.18 28.62 -0.83
C LEU A 126 16.18 29.75 0.22
N PRO A 127 15.56 30.91 -0.07
CA PRO A 127 15.31 31.96 0.93
C PRO A 127 14.54 31.44 2.15
N LEU A 128 14.86 31.95 3.34
CA LEU A 128 14.27 31.50 4.60
C LEU A 128 12.74 31.54 4.62
N ALA A 129 12.14 32.58 4.05
CA ALA A 129 10.68 32.72 3.94
C ALA A 129 10.02 31.57 3.17
N ILE A 130 10.68 31.03 2.13
CA ILE A 130 10.16 29.92 1.34
C ILE A 130 10.38 28.60 2.07
N LYS A 131 11.53 28.43 2.75
CA LYS A 131 11.80 27.27 3.60
C LYS A 131 10.79 27.14 4.74
N GLU A 132 10.47 28.22 5.43
CA GLU A 132 9.45 28.22 6.49
C GLU A 132 8.06 27.91 5.96
N SER A 133 7.72 28.43 4.77
CA SER A 133 6.41 28.21 4.15
C SER A 133 6.22 26.76 3.73
N LEU A 134 7.22 26.18 3.05
CA LEU A 134 7.20 24.78 2.63
C LEU A 134 7.35 23.84 3.84
N GLY A 135 8.18 24.18 4.81
CA GLY A 135 8.31 23.41 6.06
C GLY A 135 6.99 23.32 6.83
N ARG A 136 6.26 24.43 6.94
CA ARG A 136 4.91 24.45 7.54
C ARG A 136 3.93 23.57 6.77
N LEU A 137 3.93 23.64 5.43
CA LEU A 137 3.06 22.82 4.58
C LEU A 137 3.36 21.32 4.71
N LEU A 138 4.65 20.93 4.77
CA LEU A 138 5.04 19.55 4.98
C LEU A 138 4.68 19.06 6.39
N SER A 139 4.80 19.94 7.40
CA SER A 139 4.42 19.61 8.78
C SER A 139 2.90 19.53 9.01
N SER A 140 2.08 20.16 8.16
CA SER A 140 0.61 20.14 8.26
C SER A 140 -0.03 18.91 7.64
N GLY A 141 0.77 17.92 7.24
CA GLY A 141 0.30 16.70 6.59
C GLY A 141 -0.26 16.94 5.19
N LEU A 142 0.20 17.99 4.50
CA LEU A 142 -0.23 18.31 3.12
C LEU A 142 -1.74 18.56 2.98
N THR A 143 -2.43 18.88 4.09
CA THR A 143 -3.88 19.09 4.14
C THR A 143 -4.34 20.43 3.56
N GLY A 144 -3.41 21.29 3.11
CA GLY A 144 -3.69 22.58 2.48
C GLY A 144 -4.20 23.68 3.41
N GLY A 145 -4.40 23.40 4.71
CA GLY A 145 -5.13 24.30 5.63
C GLY A 145 -4.43 25.62 6.01
N THR A 146 -3.12 25.77 5.80
CA THR A 146 -2.35 26.96 6.21
C THR A 146 -1.13 27.23 5.33
N ALA A 147 -1.17 26.91 4.03
CA ALA A 147 -0.05 27.19 3.13
C ALA A 147 0.27 28.70 3.16
N PRO A 148 1.44 29.13 3.66
CA PRO A 148 1.75 30.55 3.71
C PRO A 148 1.87 31.06 2.27
N ALA A 149 1.34 32.24 2.00
CA ALA A 149 1.42 32.86 0.68
C ALA A 149 2.89 32.92 0.25
N LEU A 150 3.22 32.29 -0.89
CA LEU A 150 4.54 32.42 -1.48
C LEU A 150 4.79 33.92 -1.75
N PRO A 151 5.97 34.47 -1.40
CA PRO A 151 6.25 35.88 -1.64
C PRO A 151 6.09 36.21 -3.12
N ALA A 152 5.39 37.29 -3.46
CA ALA A 152 4.94 37.60 -4.84
C ALA A 152 6.06 37.80 -5.90
N ASN A 153 7.34 37.74 -5.51
CA ASN A 153 8.51 37.87 -6.38
C ASN A 153 9.44 36.63 -6.27
N VAL A 154 8.95 35.45 -6.61
CA VAL A 154 9.77 34.23 -6.69
C VAL A 154 10.50 34.21 -8.05
N SER A 155 11.83 34.13 -8.05
CA SER A 155 12.60 33.99 -9.30
C SER A 155 12.36 32.63 -9.97
N SER A 156 12.53 32.55 -11.29
CA SER A 156 12.39 31.28 -12.03
C SER A 156 13.35 30.18 -11.55
N ALA A 157 14.55 30.56 -11.06
CA ALA A 157 15.51 29.63 -10.48
C ALA A 157 14.98 29.03 -9.16
N THR A 158 14.33 29.84 -8.33
CA THR A 158 13.70 29.38 -7.10
C THR A 158 12.52 28.44 -7.38
N LEU A 159 11.71 28.72 -8.40
CA LEU A 159 10.62 27.83 -8.83
C LEU A 159 11.14 26.47 -9.32
N LEU A 160 12.28 26.43 -10.03
CA LEU A 160 12.92 25.19 -10.46
C LEU A 160 13.37 24.32 -9.28
N ILE A 161 14.00 24.94 -8.27
CA ILE A 161 14.44 24.21 -7.06
C ILE A 161 13.24 23.66 -6.29
N VAL A 162 12.18 24.45 -6.11
CA VAL A 162 10.96 24.00 -5.44
C VAL A 162 10.29 22.85 -6.19
N HIS A 163 10.21 22.90 -7.52
CA HIS A 163 9.70 21.78 -8.32
C HIS A 163 10.57 20.53 -8.16
N GLY A 164 11.90 20.67 -8.13
CA GLY A 164 12.81 19.55 -7.91
C GLY A 164 12.57 18.87 -6.57
N ILE A 165 12.44 19.65 -5.48
CA ILE A 165 12.19 19.13 -4.14
C ILE A 165 10.83 18.42 -4.07
N ILE A 166 9.78 18.99 -4.67
CA ILE A 166 8.45 18.36 -4.66
C ILE A 166 8.47 17.07 -5.48
N ALA A 167 9.11 17.07 -6.65
CA ALA A 167 9.20 15.89 -7.50
C ALA A 167 9.99 14.76 -6.81
N ASP A 168 11.09 15.10 -6.15
CA ASP A 168 11.91 14.12 -5.42
C ASP A 168 11.19 13.59 -4.18
N ALA A 169 10.57 14.48 -3.40
CA ALA A 169 9.76 14.10 -2.24
C ALA A 169 8.59 13.18 -2.61
N ILE A 170 7.91 13.40 -3.74
CA ILE A 170 6.86 12.50 -4.23
C ILE A 170 7.44 11.17 -4.69
N THR A 171 8.53 11.20 -5.46
CA THR A 171 9.09 9.98 -6.07
C THR A 171 9.73 9.08 -5.02
N GLN A 172 10.57 9.64 -4.15
CA GLN A 172 11.20 8.90 -3.06
C GLN A 172 10.23 8.65 -1.91
N GLY A 173 9.34 9.58 -1.61
CA GLY A 173 8.30 9.37 -0.59
C GLY A 173 7.39 8.19 -0.95
N ALA A 174 6.98 8.08 -2.21
CA ALA A 174 6.21 6.94 -2.71
C ALA A 174 7.01 5.63 -2.74
N ARG A 175 8.34 5.69 -2.84
CA ARG A 175 9.22 4.50 -2.79
C ARG A 175 9.29 3.89 -1.39
N TRP A 176 9.25 4.71 -0.35
CA TRP A 176 9.42 4.29 1.04
C TRP A 176 8.10 4.19 1.82
N ALA A 177 6.98 4.50 1.19
CA ALA A 177 5.64 4.39 1.76
C ALA A 177 5.06 2.98 1.57
#